data_AF-A0A3D2AL66-F1
#
_entry.id   AF-A0A3D2AL66-F1
#
_cell.length_a   1.000
_cell.length_b   1.000
_cell.length_c   1.000
_cell.angle_alpha   90.00
_cell.angle_beta   90.00
_cell.angle_gamma   90.00
#
_symmetry.space_group_name_H-M   'P 1'
#
loop_
_entity.id
_entity.type
_entity.pdbx_description
1 polymer ?
#
loop_
_entity_poly.entity_id
_entity_poly.type
_entity_poly.pdbx_seq_one_letter_code
_entity_poly.pdbx_strand_id
1 'polypeptide(L)'
;HGLPIETKIAQLAGMRMRAAIVIRMLGAFAFAWLLHVFYDQSQWLQEPAQMVWQPDPIAPGLMPWGLAQVKALIMIQIIIIVLLTFLKILKAMGVERVIQWILRPLLKLMGIGKEATTITLVGITLGLSFGGGLLIKEAQAGHVSKKDIFTSLALLGFCHSLIEDTLLVLLLGAHLSGVLWFRLLFAFVVTSALSYWLTKVSPGFQQKHLIR
;
A
#
# COMPACT_ATOMS: atom_id res chain seq x y z
N HIS A 1 3.87 7.63 3.17
CA HIS A 1 4.63 6.38 3.02
C HIS A 1 6.06 6.63 3.49
N GLY A 2 6.61 5.73 4.30
CA GLY A 2 7.94 5.82 4.90
C GLY A 2 8.98 5.05 4.10
N LEU A 3 9.24 5.46 2.85
CA LEU A 3 10.09 4.72 1.89
C LEU A 3 11.41 4.19 2.48
N PRO A 4 12.19 4.95 3.28
CA PRO A 4 13.43 4.43 3.88
C PRO A 4 13.20 3.26 4.85
N ILE A 5 12.15 3.35 5.67
CA ILE A 5 11.79 2.31 6.65
C ILE A 5 11.25 1.09 5.92
N GLU A 6 10.32 1.30 4.99
CA GLU A 6 9.67 0.25 4.22
C GLU A 6 10.66 -0.57 3.38
N THR A 7 11.60 0.11 2.72
CA THR A 7 12.65 -0.55 1.94
C THR A 7 13.67 -1.25 2.83
N LYS A 8 13.94 -0.74 4.04
CA LYS A 8 14.77 -1.42 5.03
C LYS A 8 14.11 -2.69 5.56
N ILE A 9 12.81 -2.65 5.83
CA ILE A 9 12.03 -3.82 6.25
C ILE A 9 12.04 -4.89 5.15
N ALA A 10 11.80 -4.51 3.90
CA ALA A 10 11.93 -5.43 2.77
C ALA A 10 13.34 -6.02 2.66
N GLN A 11 14.38 -5.21 2.93
CA GLN A 11 15.77 -5.67 2.97
C GLN A 11 16.03 -6.72 4.04
N LEU A 12 15.52 -6.49 5.25
CA LEU A 12 15.68 -7.41 6.37
C LEU A 12 14.90 -8.72 6.17
N ALA A 13 13.77 -8.66 5.47
CA ALA A 13 12.96 -9.83 5.16
C ALA A 13 13.57 -10.70 4.05
N GLY A 14 14.50 -10.15 3.24
CA GLY A 14 15.25 -10.91 2.23
C GLY A 14 15.17 -10.35 0.81
N MET A 15 14.42 -9.28 0.55
CA MET A 15 14.42 -8.60 -0.75
C MET A 15 15.63 -7.66 -0.86
N ARG A 16 16.24 -7.50 -2.03
CA ARG A 16 17.29 -6.47 -2.19
C ARG A 16 16.65 -5.07 -2.13
N MET A 17 17.26 -4.15 -1.38
CA MET A 17 16.77 -2.78 -1.25
C MET A 17 16.57 -2.09 -2.62
N ARG A 18 17.49 -2.29 -3.56
CA ARG A 18 17.34 -1.79 -4.94
C ARG A 18 16.09 -2.32 -5.64
N ALA A 19 15.77 -3.59 -5.47
CA ALA A 19 14.58 -4.18 -6.07
C ALA A 19 13.32 -3.56 -5.44
N ALA A 20 13.31 -3.38 -4.12
CA ALA A 20 12.20 -2.74 -3.42
C ALA A 20 11.96 -1.30 -3.90
N ILE A 21 13.04 -0.51 -4.05
CA ILE A 21 12.97 0.87 -4.55
C ILE A 21 12.47 0.89 -6.00
N VAL A 22 13.06 0.08 -6.88
CA VAL A 22 12.71 0.06 -8.31
C VAL A 22 11.25 -0.36 -8.50
N ILE A 23 10.83 -1.45 -7.87
CA ILE A 23 9.44 -1.95 -7.96
C ILE A 23 8.45 -0.90 -7.47
N ARG A 24 8.75 -0.23 -6.36
CA ARG A 24 7.87 0.83 -5.83
C ARG A 24 7.81 2.06 -6.71
N MET A 25 8.96 2.64 -7.04
CA MET A 25 9.00 3.91 -7.76
C MET A 25 8.46 3.73 -9.17
N LEU A 26 8.98 2.75 -9.92
CA LEU A 26 8.50 2.49 -11.28
C LEU A 26 7.04 2.05 -11.28
N GLY A 27 6.63 1.21 -10.33
CA GLY A 27 5.24 0.79 -10.24
C GLY A 27 4.29 1.94 -9.88
N ALA A 28 4.70 2.87 -9.01
CA ALA A 28 3.90 4.06 -8.67
C ALA A 28 3.72 4.99 -9.88
N PHE A 29 4.80 5.27 -10.63
CA PHE A 29 4.71 6.07 -11.85
C PHE A 29 3.89 5.38 -12.94
N ALA A 30 4.09 4.07 -13.12
CA ALA A 30 3.29 3.28 -14.07
C ALA A 30 1.81 3.27 -13.68
N PHE A 31 1.49 3.11 -12.41
CA PHE A 31 0.12 3.14 -11.91
C PHE A 31 -0.54 4.51 -12.15
N ALA A 32 0.16 5.60 -11.81
CA ALA A 32 -0.33 6.95 -12.04
C ALA A 32 -0.56 7.23 -13.53
N TRP A 33 0.38 6.82 -14.39
CA TRP A 33 0.25 6.96 -15.84
C TRP A 33 -0.92 6.16 -16.40
N LEU A 34 -1.09 4.89 -15.98
CA LEU A 34 -2.22 4.05 -16.41
C LEU A 34 -3.56 4.64 -15.98
N LEU A 35 -3.66 5.17 -14.76
CA LEU A 35 -4.87 5.86 -14.31
C LEU A 35 -5.15 7.11 -15.13
N HIS A 36 -4.12 7.93 -15.38
CA HIS A 36 -4.26 9.12 -16.21
C HIS A 36 -4.80 8.78 -17.60
N VAL A 37 -4.16 7.82 -18.29
CA VAL A 37 -4.58 7.37 -19.62
C VAL A 37 -6.02 6.83 -19.60
N PHE A 38 -6.37 6.03 -18.57
CA PHE A 38 -7.71 5.46 -18.46
C PHE A 38 -8.79 6.55 -18.27
N TYR A 39 -8.58 7.48 -17.35
CA TYR A 39 -9.56 8.55 -17.11
C TYR A 39 -9.67 9.52 -18.28
N ASP A 40 -8.54 9.88 -18.89
CA ASP A 40 -8.50 10.74 -20.07
C ASP A 40 -9.25 10.10 -21.25
N GLN A 41 -8.98 8.83 -21.57
CA GLN A 41 -9.66 8.17 -22.68
C GLN A 41 -11.16 7.92 -22.43
N SER A 42 -11.52 7.54 -21.20
CA SER A 42 -12.93 7.27 -20.85
C SER A 42 -13.74 8.54 -20.61
N GLN A 43 -13.10 9.71 -20.53
CA GLN A 43 -13.70 10.98 -20.11
C GLN A 43 -14.42 10.89 -18.76
N TRP A 44 -14.07 9.89 -17.94
CA TRP A 44 -14.64 9.68 -16.62
C TRP A 44 -13.85 10.44 -15.56
N LEU A 45 -14.55 11.05 -14.60
CA LEU A 45 -13.95 11.80 -13.48
C LEU A 45 -13.04 12.96 -13.94
N GLN A 46 -13.45 13.67 -15.00
CA GLN A 46 -12.76 14.85 -15.53
C GLN A 46 -13.09 16.15 -14.77
N GLU A 47 -14.05 16.09 -13.86
CA GLU A 47 -14.39 17.22 -13.00
C GLU A 47 -13.30 17.48 -11.95
N PRO A 48 -13.08 18.73 -11.52
CA PRO A 48 -12.15 19.04 -10.46
C PRO A 48 -12.49 18.26 -9.19
N ALA A 49 -11.47 17.62 -8.60
CA ALA A 49 -11.63 16.89 -7.35
C ALA A 49 -12.10 17.85 -6.23
N GLN A 50 -13.27 17.57 -5.65
CA GLN A 50 -13.79 18.33 -4.53
C GLN A 50 -13.20 17.79 -3.23
N MET A 51 -12.35 18.60 -2.59
CA MET A 51 -11.85 18.29 -1.26
C MET A 51 -12.95 18.54 -0.23
N VAL A 52 -13.12 17.61 0.71
CA VAL A 52 -14.09 17.74 1.81
C VAL A 52 -13.79 18.95 2.70
N TRP A 53 -12.54 19.41 2.71
CA TRP A 53 -12.12 20.59 3.46
C TRP A 53 -11.27 21.53 2.61
N GLN A 54 -11.67 22.80 2.58
CA GLN A 54 -10.91 23.92 2.02
C GLN A 54 -10.91 25.07 3.03
N PRO A 55 -9.75 25.46 3.59
CA PRO A 55 -9.69 26.59 4.52
C PRO A 55 -9.94 27.93 3.81
N ASP A 56 -10.66 28.83 4.49
CA ASP A 56 -10.90 30.18 4.00
C ASP A 56 -9.59 30.99 3.81
N PRO A 57 -9.58 31.97 2.89
CA PRO A 57 -8.45 32.89 2.74
C PRO A 57 -8.09 33.58 4.06
N ILE A 58 -6.81 33.53 4.43
CA ILE A 58 -6.29 34.09 5.69
C ILE A 58 -5.85 35.54 5.45
N ALA A 59 -6.17 36.43 6.38
CA ALA A 59 -5.68 37.81 6.35
C ALA A 59 -4.13 37.86 6.36
N PRO A 60 -3.50 38.82 5.68
CA PRO A 60 -2.05 38.94 5.65
C PRO A 60 -1.47 39.24 7.05
N GLY A 61 -0.37 38.57 7.40
CA GLY A 61 0.38 38.80 8.65
C GLY A 61 0.74 37.50 9.40
N LEU A 62 1.78 37.57 10.24
CA LEU A 62 2.30 36.41 10.97
C LEU A 62 1.32 35.86 12.02
N MET A 63 0.60 36.73 12.73
CA MET A 63 -0.35 36.33 13.77
C MET A 63 -1.59 35.60 13.21
N PRO A 64 -2.31 36.16 12.20
CA PRO A 64 -3.39 35.43 11.53
C PRO A 64 -2.92 34.11 10.91
N TRP A 65 -1.73 34.10 10.31
CA TRP A 65 -1.12 32.88 9.77
C TRP A 65 -0.89 31.83 10.85
N GLY A 66 -0.26 32.20 11.98
CA GLY A 66 0.04 31.28 13.08
C GLY A 66 -1.22 30.68 13.70
N LEU A 67 -2.24 31.50 13.94
CA LEU A 67 -3.54 31.02 14.44
C LEU A 67 -4.22 30.06 13.45
N ALA A 68 -4.14 30.34 12.15
CA ALA A 68 -4.67 29.45 11.12
C ALA A 68 -3.92 28.11 11.09
N GLN A 69 -2.60 28.09 11.27
CA GLN A 69 -1.83 26.84 11.37
C GLN A 69 -2.24 26.02 12.60
N VAL A 70 -2.40 26.65 13.77
CA VAL A 70 -2.86 25.96 14.99
C VAL A 70 -4.27 25.38 14.77
N LYS A 71 -5.19 26.16 14.19
CA LYS A 71 -6.54 25.69 13.86
C LYS A 71 -6.50 24.50 12.89
N ALA A 72 -5.66 24.58 11.86
CA ALA A 72 -5.49 23.48 10.89
C ALA A 72 -4.95 22.21 11.57
N LEU A 73 -3.94 22.32 12.42
CA LEU A 73 -3.37 21.17 13.16
C LEU A 73 -4.40 20.52 14.09
N ILE A 74 -5.18 21.32 14.84
CA ILE A 74 -6.25 20.81 15.70
C ILE A 74 -7.29 20.06 14.85
N MET A 75 -7.68 20.63 13.72
CA MET A 75 -8.68 20.01 12.86
C MET A 75 -8.16 18.71 12.21
N ILE A 76 -6.91 18.69 11.73
CA ILE A 76 -6.25 17.46 11.26
C ILE A 76 -6.27 16.39 12.37
N GLN A 77 -5.93 16.77 13.60
CA GLN A 77 -5.94 15.85 14.74
C GLN A 77 -7.33 15.26 15.00
N ILE A 78 -8.39 16.08 14.93
CA ILE A 78 -9.79 15.62 15.07
C ILE A 78 -10.16 14.65 13.95
N ILE A 79 -9.85 15.00 12.69
CA ILE A 79 -10.11 14.13 11.53
C ILE A 79 -9.44 12.76 11.70
N ILE A 80 -8.17 12.74 12.11
CA ILE A 80 -7.43 11.50 12.37
C ILE A 80 -8.09 10.69 13.48
N ILE A 81 -8.51 11.32 14.59
CA ILE A 81 -9.18 10.62 15.70
C ILE A 81 -10.48 9.97 15.24
N VAL A 82 -11.31 10.72 14.50
CA VAL A 82 -12.58 10.21 13.95
C VAL A 82 -12.32 9.03 13.02
N LEU A 83 -11.36 9.17 12.11
CA LEU A 83 -11.00 8.11 11.17
C LEU A 83 -10.49 6.85 11.87
N LEU A 84 -9.53 6.98 12.79
CA LEU A 84 -8.97 5.85 13.52
C LEU A 84 -10.02 5.16 14.40
N THR A 85 -10.96 5.92 14.96
CA THR A 85 -12.09 5.38 15.73
C THR A 85 -13.03 4.59 14.81
N PHE A 86 -13.37 5.14 13.65
CA PHE A 86 -14.16 4.44 12.63
C PHE A 86 -13.50 3.15 12.16
N LEU A 87 -12.20 3.17 11.88
CA LEU A 87 -11.42 1.97 11.54
C LEU A 87 -11.48 0.89 12.63
N LYS A 88 -11.40 1.28 13.91
CA LYS A 88 -11.57 0.34 15.03
C LYS A 88 -12.96 -0.28 15.05
N ILE A 89 -14.01 0.50 14.75
CA ILE A 89 -15.38 -0.01 14.64
C ILE A 89 -15.50 -1.02 13.49
N LEU A 90 -14.97 -0.70 12.29
CA LEU A 90 -14.94 -1.65 11.17
C LEU A 90 -14.23 -2.96 11.54
N LYS A 91 -13.12 -2.86 12.28
CA LYS A 91 -12.39 -4.03 12.78
C LYS A 91 -13.23 -4.84 13.76
N ALA A 92 -13.92 -4.19 14.70
CA ALA A 92 -14.82 -4.86 15.65
C ALA A 92 -15.98 -5.60 14.95
N MET A 93 -16.51 -5.03 13.87
CA MET A 93 -17.54 -5.67 13.04
C MET A 93 -17.00 -6.84 12.20
N GLY A 94 -15.68 -7.05 12.15
CA GLY A 94 -15.07 -8.15 11.40
C GLY A 94 -14.91 -7.90 9.91
N VAL A 95 -14.92 -6.64 9.45
CA VAL A 95 -14.66 -6.30 8.03
C VAL A 95 -13.31 -6.84 7.57
N GLU A 96 -12.31 -6.82 8.45
CA GLU A 96 -11.00 -7.43 8.21
C GLU A 96 -11.12 -8.91 7.82
N ARG A 97 -11.98 -9.68 8.49
CA ARG A 97 -12.17 -11.12 8.18
C ARG A 97 -12.75 -11.33 6.78
N VAL A 98 -13.64 -10.44 6.35
CA VAL A 98 -14.23 -10.48 4.99
C VAL A 98 -13.16 -10.18 3.95
N ILE A 99 -12.37 -9.13 4.15
CA ILE A 99 -11.26 -8.78 3.24
C ILE A 99 -10.29 -9.95 3.14
N GLN A 100 -9.89 -10.53 4.28
CA GLN A 100 -8.99 -11.67 4.29
C GLN A 100 -9.57 -12.87 3.53
N TRP A 101 -10.87 -13.16 3.70
CA TRP A 101 -11.54 -14.25 3.00
C TRP A 101 -11.56 -14.04 1.47
N ILE A 102 -11.82 -12.82 1.00
CA ILE A 102 -11.82 -12.46 -0.43
C ILE A 102 -10.42 -12.48 -1.04
N LEU A 103 -9.42 -11.94 -0.32
CA LEU A 103 -8.06 -11.83 -0.84
C LEU A 103 -7.29 -13.15 -0.80
N ARG A 104 -7.60 -14.04 0.14
CA ARG A 104 -6.92 -15.33 0.30
C ARG A 104 -6.88 -16.19 -0.97
N PRO A 105 -7.98 -16.42 -1.72
CA PRO A 105 -7.90 -17.17 -2.98
C PRO A 105 -7.02 -16.48 -4.02
N LEU A 106 -7.02 -15.15 -4.08
CA LEU A 106 -6.16 -14.39 -5.00
C LEU A 106 -4.68 -14.58 -4.67
N LEU A 107 -4.31 -14.53 -3.39
CA LEU A 107 -2.93 -14.77 -2.94
C LEU A 107 -2.46 -16.21 -3.25
N LYS A 108 -3.35 -17.19 -3.11
CA LYS A 108 -3.06 -18.57 -3.50
C LYS A 108 -2.84 -18.71 -5.01
N LEU A 109 -3.63 -18.00 -5.82
CA LEU A 109 -3.48 -18.00 -7.27
C LEU A 109 -2.12 -17.43 -7.72
N MET A 110 -1.57 -16.48 -6.96
CA MET A 110 -0.20 -15.96 -7.16
C MET A 110 0.90 -16.96 -6.78
N GLY A 111 0.52 -18.12 -6.22
CA GLY A 111 1.43 -19.16 -5.78
C GLY A 111 2.12 -18.84 -4.45
N ILE A 112 1.53 -17.99 -3.60
CA ILE A 112 2.04 -17.68 -2.27
C ILE A 112 1.69 -18.80 -1.30
N GLY A 113 2.70 -19.32 -0.59
CA GLY A 113 2.53 -20.36 0.44
C GLY A 113 1.56 -19.97 1.58
N LYS A 114 1.06 -20.96 2.31
CA LYS A 114 0.04 -20.77 3.37
C LYS A 114 0.51 -19.83 4.48
N GLU A 115 1.76 -19.94 4.90
CA GLU A 115 2.32 -19.10 5.96
C GLU A 115 2.48 -17.64 5.51
N ALA A 116 3.14 -17.43 4.36
CA ALA A 116 3.27 -16.11 3.75
C ALA A 116 1.92 -15.46 3.44
N THR A 117 0.90 -16.24 3.08
CA THR A 117 -0.46 -15.74 2.85
C THR A 117 -1.01 -15.06 4.10
N THR A 118 -0.91 -15.71 5.27
CA THR A 118 -1.41 -15.14 6.53
C THR A 118 -0.68 -13.84 6.87
N ILE A 119 0.65 -13.83 6.73
CA ILE A 119 1.48 -12.66 7.01
C ILE A 119 1.16 -11.51 6.05
N THR A 120 1.01 -11.83 4.76
CA THR A 120 0.67 -10.86 3.72
C THR A 120 -0.71 -10.25 3.94
N LEU A 121 -1.69 -11.06 4.31
CA LEU A 121 -3.03 -10.57 4.65
C LEU A 121 -2.98 -9.57 5.81
N VAL A 122 -2.21 -9.86 6.87
CA VAL A 122 -1.98 -8.93 7.97
C VAL A 122 -1.29 -7.65 7.48
N GLY A 123 -0.31 -7.75 6.57
CA GLY A 123 0.36 -6.58 6.01
C GLY A 123 -0.54 -5.73 5.10
N ILE A 124 -1.46 -6.34 4.36
CA ILE A 124 -2.44 -5.63 3.53
C ILE A 124 -3.40 -4.84 4.43
N THR A 125 -3.80 -5.41 5.57
CA THR A 125 -4.78 -4.77 6.46
C THR A 125 -4.16 -3.76 7.43
N LEU A 126 -3.01 -4.10 8.03
CA LEU A 126 -2.35 -3.30 9.09
C LEU A 126 -1.12 -2.54 8.61
N GLY A 127 -0.66 -2.76 7.38
CA GLY A 127 0.48 -2.07 6.80
C GLY A 127 1.77 -2.88 6.76
N LEU A 128 2.70 -2.40 5.92
CA LEU A 128 3.98 -3.08 5.66
C LEU A 128 4.86 -3.16 6.90
N SER A 129 4.80 -2.17 7.81
CA SER A 129 5.62 -2.20 9.02
C SER A 129 5.29 -3.40 9.91
N PHE A 130 4.00 -3.72 10.06
CA PHE A 130 3.53 -4.87 10.83
C PHE A 130 3.72 -6.18 10.06
N GLY A 131 3.19 -6.26 8.83
CA GLY A 131 3.29 -7.48 8.02
C GLY A 131 4.73 -7.83 7.66
N GLY A 132 5.55 -6.82 7.34
CA GLY A 132 6.97 -6.97 7.05
C GLY A 132 7.78 -7.38 8.28
N GLY A 133 7.47 -6.86 9.47
CA GLY A 133 8.09 -7.30 10.73
C GLY A 133 7.86 -8.79 10.99
N LEU A 134 6.63 -9.27 10.80
CA LEU A 134 6.30 -10.68 10.93
C LEU A 134 6.98 -11.52 9.83
N LEU A 135 7.04 -11.00 8.60
CA LEU A 135 7.71 -11.68 7.49
C LEU A 135 9.23 -11.80 7.71
N ILE A 136 9.88 -10.81 8.33
CA ILE A 136 11.29 -10.91 8.73
C ILE A 136 11.50 -12.11 9.65
N LYS A 137 10.64 -12.25 10.67
CA LYS A 137 10.73 -13.34 11.65
C LYS A 137 10.60 -14.71 10.99
N GLU A 138 9.58 -14.89 10.15
CA GLU A 138 9.33 -16.19 9.50
C GLU A 138 10.34 -16.49 8.37
N ALA A 139 10.87 -15.46 7.71
CA ALA A 139 11.98 -15.59 6.77
C ALA A 139 13.26 -16.07 7.46
N GLN A 140 13.58 -15.52 8.64
CA GLN A 140 14.75 -15.93 9.43
C GLN A 140 14.57 -17.33 10.03
N ALA A 141 13.34 -17.72 10.38
CA ALA A 141 13.02 -19.07 10.83
C ALA A 141 13.07 -20.12 9.69
N GLY A 142 13.13 -19.68 8.43
CA GLY A 142 13.20 -20.58 7.27
C GLY A 142 11.87 -21.23 6.88
N HIS A 143 10.76 -20.82 7.49
CA HIS A 143 9.44 -21.40 7.19
C HIS A 143 8.83 -20.86 5.89
N VAL A 144 9.30 -19.70 5.41
CA VAL A 144 8.80 -19.07 4.19
C VAL A 144 9.84 -19.10 3.08
N SER A 145 9.42 -19.51 1.88
CA SER A 145 10.31 -19.58 0.72
C SER A 145 10.75 -18.19 0.24
N LYS A 146 11.94 -18.11 -0.37
CA LYS A 146 12.47 -16.86 -0.96
C LYS A 146 11.52 -16.24 -2.00
N LYS A 147 10.87 -17.08 -2.80
CA LYS A 147 9.85 -16.65 -3.78
C LYS A 147 8.65 -16.02 -3.08
N ASP A 148 8.15 -16.66 -2.02
CA ASP A 148 7.00 -16.16 -1.25
C ASP A 148 7.34 -14.84 -0.57
N ILE A 149 8.52 -14.71 0.02
CA ILE A 149 9.02 -13.46 0.61
C ILE A 149 9.01 -12.34 -0.42
N PHE A 150 9.65 -12.56 -1.58
CA PHE A 150 9.73 -11.55 -2.64
C PHE A 150 8.34 -11.15 -3.14
N THR A 151 7.48 -12.13 -3.42
CA THR A 151 6.12 -11.90 -3.93
C THR A 151 5.26 -11.15 -2.90
N SER A 152 5.34 -11.54 -1.63
CA SER A 152 4.63 -10.88 -0.53
C SER A 152 5.08 -9.44 -0.35
N LEU A 153 6.40 -9.18 -0.35
CA LEU A 153 6.94 -7.83 -0.21
C LEU A 153 6.62 -6.93 -1.41
N ALA A 154 6.65 -7.48 -2.63
CA ALA A 154 6.25 -6.77 -3.83
C ALA A 154 4.76 -6.37 -3.76
N LEU A 155 3.89 -7.29 -3.35
CA LEU A 155 2.46 -7.02 -3.20
C LEU A 155 2.20 -5.94 -2.14
N LEU A 156 2.78 -6.11 -0.94
CA LEU A 156 2.70 -5.13 0.13
C LEU A 156 3.29 -3.78 -0.28
N GLY A 157 4.26 -3.78 -1.20
CA GLY A 157 4.80 -2.59 -1.82
C GLY A 157 3.74 -1.69 -2.46
N PHE A 158 2.70 -2.31 -3.05
CA PHE A 158 1.64 -1.61 -3.75
C PHE A 158 0.37 -1.42 -2.93
N CYS A 159 -0.02 -2.39 -2.11
CA CYS A 159 -1.34 -2.40 -1.48
C CYS A 159 -1.34 -2.63 0.04
N HIS A 160 -0.26 -2.27 0.74
CA HIS A 160 -0.31 -2.24 2.21
C HIS A 160 -1.26 -1.15 2.71
N SER A 161 -1.73 -1.32 3.96
CA SER A 161 -2.66 -0.40 4.62
C SER A 161 -3.91 -0.10 3.81
N LEU A 162 -4.48 -1.12 3.16
CA LEU A 162 -5.54 -1.00 2.15
C LEU A 162 -6.76 -0.22 2.66
N ILE A 163 -7.14 -0.39 3.93
CA ILE A 163 -8.30 0.29 4.49
C ILE A 163 -7.95 1.73 4.89
N GLU A 164 -6.87 1.89 5.67
CA GLU A 164 -6.44 3.18 6.22
C GLU A 164 -6.06 4.18 5.12
N ASP A 165 -5.18 3.78 4.20
CA ASP A 165 -4.73 4.64 3.11
C ASP A 165 -5.90 5.05 2.21
N THR A 166 -6.79 4.10 1.90
CA THR A 166 -7.95 4.38 1.04
C THR A 166 -8.84 5.43 1.69
N LEU A 167 -9.22 5.25 2.97
CA LEU A 167 -10.07 6.22 3.64
C LEU A 167 -9.42 7.60 3.77
N LEU A 168 -8.11 7.65 4.08
CA LEU A 168 -7.37 8.92 4.13
C LEU A 168 -7.40 9.65 2.78
N VAL A 169 -7.16 8.95 1.68
CA VAL A 169 -7.07 9.56 0.35
C VAL A 169 -8.47 9.90 -0.21
N LEU A 170 -9.51 9.15 0.17
CA LEU A 170 -10.91 9.52 -0.11
C LEU A 170 -11.30 10.86 0.54
N LEU A 171 -10.86 11.12 1.77
CA LEU A 171 -11.09 12.41 2.45
C LEU A 171 -10.45 13.59 1.71
N LEU A 172 -9.39 13.33 0.94
CA LEU A 172 -8.73 14.32 0.08
C LEU A 172 -9.43 14.51 -1.29
N GLY A 173 -10.58 13.87 -1.50
CA GLY A 173 -11.38 14.02 -2.72
C GLY A 173 -11.09 12.99 -3.82
N ALA A 174 -10.30 11.95 -3.53
CA ALA A 174 -10.08 10.90 -4.52
C ALA A 174 -11.30 9.99 -4.68
N HIS A 175 -11.47 9.41 -5.86
CA HIS A 175 -12.55 8.47 -6.14
C HIS A 175 -12.14 7.01 -5.84
N LEU A 176 -13.08 6.23 -5.28
CA LEU A 176 -12.85 4.85 -4.82
C LEU A 176 -12.35 3.91 -5.93
N SER A 177 -12.75 4.15 -7.19
CA SER A 177 -12.27 3.38 -8.35
C SER A 177 -10.75 3.37 -8.42
N GLY A 178 -10.11 4.54 -8.31
CA GLY A 178 -8.66 4.67 -8.41
C GLY A 178 -7.95 4.11 -7.19
N VAL A 179 -8.34 4.59 -6.00
CA VAL A 179 -7.59 4.34 -4.77
C VAL A 179 -7.69 2.91 -4.26
N LEU A 180 -8.80 2.21 -4.55
CA LEU A 180 -9.04 0.84 -4.12
C LEU A 180 -9.01 -0.15 -5.29
N TRP A 181 -9.95 -0.02 -6.23
CA TRP A 181 -10.19 -1.07 -7.23
C TRP A 181 -9.05 -1.19 -8.26
N PHE A 182 -8.67 -0.08 -8.90
CA PHE A 182 -7.53 -0.05 -9.81
C PHE A 182 -6.23 -0.37 -9.09
N ARG A 183 -6.05 0.14 -7.87
CA ARG A 183 -4.87 -0.16 -7.03
C ARG A 183 -4.74 -1.67 -6.78
N LEU A 184 -5.82 -2.33 -6.38
CA LEU A 184 -5.82 -3.78 -6.16
C LEU A 184 -5.54 -4.54 -7.45
N LEU A 185 -6.25 -4.21 -8.54
CA LEU A 185 -6.05 -4.85 -9.84
C LEU A 185 -4.59 -4.73 -10.30
N PHE A 186 -4.04 -3.51 -10.27
CA PHE A 186 -2.65 -3.25 -10.62
C PHE A 186 -1.68 -4.04 -9.74
N ALA A 187 -1.86 -3.99 -8.42
CA ALA A 187 -1.00 -4.67 -7.46
C ALA A 187 -0.99 -6.20 -7.71
N PHE A 188 -2.15 -6.80 -7.96
CA PHE A 188 -2.26 -8.23 -8.26
C PHE A 188 -1.63 -8.60 -9.59
N VAL A 189 -1.92 -7.85 -10.66
CA VAL A 189 -1.41 -8.14 -12.00
C VAL A 189 0.10 -7.99 -12.04
N VAL A 190 0.63 -6.86 -11.57
CA VAL A 190 2.07 -6.59 -11.60
C VAL A 190 2.82 -7.55 -10.70
N THR A 191 2.31 -7.84 -9.51
CA THR A 191 3.00 -8.77 -8.61
C THR A 191 2.94 -10.21 -9.13
N SER A 192 1.85 -10.62 -9.78
CA SER A 192 1.78 -11.93 -10.44
C SER A 192 2.79 -12.03 -11.60
N ALA A 193 2.91 -10.98 -12.41
CA ALA A 193 3.91 -10.91 -13.47
C ALA A 193 5.34 -10.96 -12.93
N LEU A 194 5.62 -10.24 -11.84
CA LEU A 194 6.92 -10.28 -11.15
C LEU A 194 7.22 -11.67 -10.56
N SER A 195 6.23 -12.31 -9.94
CA SER A 195 6.35 -13.68 -9.40
C SER A 195 6.64 -14.69 -10.51
N TYR A 196 5.93 -14.60 -11.64
CA TYR A 196 6.18 -15.44 -12.80
C TYR A 196 7.57 -15.18 -13.39
N TRP A 197 7.95 -13.92 -13.60
CA TRP A 197 9.26 -13.54 -14.11
C TRP A 197 10.39 -14.07 -13.22
N LEU A 198 10.23 -14.00 -11.89
CA LEU A 198 11.19 -14.56 -10.95
C LEU A 198 11.46 -16.05 -11.20
N THR A 199 10.46 -16.85 -11.61
CA THR A 199 10.66 -18.27 -11.94
C THR A 199 11.45 -18.52 -13.22
N LYS A 200 11.57 -17.52 -14.11
CA LYS A 200 12.28 -17.62 -15.39
C LYS A 200 13.71 -17.09 -15.32
N VAL A 201 14.01 -16.27 -14.33
CA VAL A 201 15.31 -15.63 -14.16
C VAL A 201 16.30 -16.60 -13.51
N SER A 202 17.57 -16.57 -13.95
CA SER A 202 18.61 -17.46 -13.42
C SER A 202 18.85 -17.24 -11.92
N PRO A 203 19.18 -18.29 -11.14
CA PRO A 203 19.42 -18.17 -9.70
C PRO A 203 20.50 -17.14 -9.35
N GLY A 204 21.55 -17.05 -10.17
CA GLY A 204 22.64 -16.07 -9.98
C GLY A 204 22.14 -14.62 -10.11
N PHE A 205 21.25 -14.33 -11.05
CA PHE A 205 20.64 -13.00 -11.16
C PHE A 205 19.70 -12.74 -9.98
N GLN A 206 18.89 -13.72 -9.57
CA GLN A 206 17.99 -13.58 -8.43
C GLN A 206 18.76 -13.19 -7.16
N GLN A 207 19.81 -13.94 -6.82
CA GLN A 207 20.60 -13.71 -5.62
C GLN A 207 21.42 -12.41 -5.68
N LYS A 208 21.86 -12.02 -6.88
CA LYS A 208 22.56 -10.76 -7.07
C LYS A 208 21.57 -9.59 -6.92
N HIS A 209 20.49 -9.57 -7.69
CA HIS A 209 19.68 -8.37 -7.92
C HIS A 209 18.37 -8.28 -7.13
N LEU A 210 17.73 -9.41 -6.80
CA LEU A 210 16.34 -9.43 -6.35
C LEU A 210 16.19 -9.87 -4.89
N ILE A 211 16.90 -10.93 -4.50
CA ILE A 211 16.75 -11.61 -3.21
C ILE A 211 18.14 -11.74 -2.56
N ARG A 212 18.18 -11.77 -1.23
CA ARG A 212 19.39 -12.01 -0.44
C ARG A 212 19.46 -13.46 0.06
#